data_AF-A0A8J3EZ08-F1
#
_entry.id   AF-A0A8J3EZ08-F1
#
_cell.length_a   1.000
_cell.length_b   1.000
_cell.length_c   1.000
_cell.angle_alpha   90.00
_cell.angle_beta   90.00
_cell.angle_gamma   90.00
#
_symmetry.space_group_name_H-M   'P 1'
#
loop_
_entity.id
_entity.type
_entity.pdbx_description
1 polymer ?
#
loop_
_entity_poly.entity_id
_entity_poly.type
_entity_poly.pdbx_seq_one_letter_code
_entity_poly.pdbx_strand_id
1 'polypeptide(L)'
;MRTYRISDNTSVDKSALSEISVLVKRIVNKDLSKLEQEGIFIFPEIPKESEDLDNNRVVLREIVHSGKDVFKTYNIMGFLGYADEWLIITSRFSDMGEDQQADNFLQYMLKKVFDLPNSVNLFPVAIRMRCSLNSVYSFFLIT
;
A
#
# COMPACT_ATOMS: atom_id res chain seq x y z
N MET A 1 16.28 -5.46 5.98
CA MET A 1 14.97 -4.82 5.77
C MET A 1 14.94 -4.42 4.31
N ARG A 2 14.12 -5.10 3.52
CA ARG A 2 13.97 -4.82 2.09
C ARG A 2 12.70 -4.00 1.95
N THR A 3 12.83 -2.78 1.44
CA THR A 3 11.73 -1.83 1.36
C THR A 3 11.64 -1.32 -0.05
N TYR A 4 10.46 -1.44 -0.65
CA TYR A 4 10.18 -0.88 -1.95
C TYR A 4 9.10 0.19 -1.83
N ARG A 5 9.35 1.37 -2.41
CA ARG A 5 8.41 2.49 -2.45
C ARG A 5 7.95 2.70 -3.89
N ILE A 6 6.64 2.79 -4.06
CA ILE A 6 5.97 3.03 -5.35
C ILE A 6 4.87 4.06 -5.17
N SER A 7 4.48 4.75 -6.23
CA SER A 7 3.29 5.61 -6.20
C SER A 7 2.01 4.83 -6.52
N ASP A 8 0.89 5.32 -6.03
CA ASP A 8 -0.43 4.84 -6.41
C ASP A 8 -0.68 5.06 -7.91
N ASN A 9 -1.64 4.31 -8.47
CA ASN A 9 -2.01 4.35 -9.88
C ASN A 9 -0.82 4.29 -10.87
N THR A 10 0.22 3.52 -10.56
CA THR A 10 1.47 3.44 -11.34
C THR A 10 1.75 2.01 -11.78
N SER A 11 2.46 1.83 -12.90
CA SER A 11 2.93 0.52 -13.36
C SER A 11 4.45 0.43 -13.19
N VAL A 12 4.94 -0.70 -12.71
CA VAL A 12 6.38 -0.99 -12.59
C VAL A 12 6.71 -2.37 -13.17
N ASP A 13 7.90 -2.52 -13.73
CA ASP A 13 8.39 -3.81 -14.18
C ASP A 13 8.44 -4.82 -13.02
N LYS A 14 8.12 -6.09 -13.29
CA LYS A 14 8.16 -7.15 -12.25
C LYS A 14 9.51 -7.25 -11.53
N SER A 15 10.60 -6.99 -12.25
CA SER A 15 11.96 -7.01 -11.71
C SER A 15 12.18 -6.00 -10.59
N ALA A 16 11.47 -4.86 -10.62
CA ALA A 16 11.61 -3.80 -9.63
C ALA A 16 11.16 -4.25 -8.23
N LEU A 17 10.22 -5.19 -8.16
CA LEU A 17 9.65 -5.73 -6.93
C LEU A 17 10.29 -7.06 -6.50
N SER A 18 11.37 -7.49 -7.16
CA SER A 18 12.02 -8.78 -6.91
C SER A 18 12.60 -8.91 -5.50
N GLU A 19 13.08 -7.81 -4.91
CA GLU A 19 13.62 -7.80 -3.55
C GLU A 19 12.57 -8.04 -2.46
N ILE A 20 11.29 -7.76 -2.76
CA ILE A 20 10.16 -7.99 -1.84
C ILE A 20 9.20 -9.07 -2.36
N SER A 21 9.76 -10.09 -3.02
CA SER A 21 8.97 -11.11 -3.72
C SER A 21 8.10 -11.97 -2.81
N VAL A 22 8.46 -12.17 -1.52
CA VAL A 22 7.65 -12.95 -0.58
C VAL A 22 6.36 -12.20 -0.27
N LEU A 23 6.47 -10.89 -0.03
CA LEU A 23 5.36 -10.00 0.19
C LEU A 23 4.49 -9.87 -1.07
N VAL A 24 5.11 -9.63 -2.23
CA VAL A 24 4.40 -9.47 -3.52
C VAL A 24 3.54 -10.70 -3.83
N LYS A 25 4.08 -11.91 -3.68
CA LYS A 25 3.33 -13.17 -3.90
C LYS A 25 2.10 -13.30 -2.98
N ARG A 26 2.11 -12.67 -1.80
CA ARG A 26 0.98 -12.72 -0.87
C ARG A 26 -0.15 -11.77 -1.23
N ILE A 27 0.10 -10.71 -1.99
CA ILE A 27 -0.91 -9.67 -2.28
C ILE A 27 -1.28 -9.54 -3.75
N VAL A 28 -0.42 -10.00 -4.65
CA VAL A 28 -0.65 -9.86 -6.09
C VAL A 28 -1.95 -10.56 -6.50
N ASN A 29 -2.76 -9.88 -7.31
CA ASN A 29 -4.04 -10.36 -7.82
C ASN A 29 -5.04 -10.80 -6.73
N LYS A 30 -4.84 -10.37 -5.47
CA LYS A 30 -5.78 -10.61 -4.39
C LYS A 30 -6.68 -9.40 -4.17
N ASP A 31 -7.96 -9.69 -4.04
CA ASP A 31 -8.98 -8.70 -3.70
C ASP A 31 -8.78 -8.18 -2.28
N LEU A 32 -9.02 -6.88 -2.08
CA LEU A 32 -8.96 -6.21 -0.78
C LEU A 32 -9.81 -6.94 0.27
N SER A 33 -10.99 -7.43 -0.10
CA SER A 33 -11.86 -8.19 0.82
C SER A 33 -11.21 -9.50 1.31
N LYS A 34 -10.38 -10.15 0.48
CA LYS A 34 -9.62 -11.35 0.89
C LYS A 34 -8.45 -10.96 1.80
N LEU A 35 -7.77 -9.87 1.48
CA LEU A 35 -6.69 -9.34 2.30
C LEU A 35 -7.18 -8.95 3.70
N GLU A 36 -8.36 -8.34 3.80
CA GLU A 36 -9.02 -8.02 5.07
C GLU A 36 -9.28 -9.27 5.91
N GLN A 37 -9.76 -10.36 5.30
CA GLN A 37 -9.93 -11.66 5.97
C GLN A 37 -8.60 -12.28 6.43
N GLU A 38 -7.50 -11.96 5.75
CA GLU A 38 -6.14 -12.35 6.14
C GLU A 38 -5.54 -11.43 7.23
N GLY A 39 -6.32 -10.47 7.76
CA GLY A 39 -5.93 -9.55 8.82
C GLY A 39 -5.23 -8.28 8.35
N ILE A 40 -5.28 -7.98 7.05
CA ILE A 40 -4.79 -6.70 6.50
C ILE A 40 -5.81 -5.61 6.79
N PHE A 41 -5.40 -4.60 7.54
CA PHE A 41 -6.20 -3.42 7.84
C PHE A 41 -6.32 -2.51 6.61
N ILE A 42 -7.57 -2.27 6.20
CA ILE A 42 -7.94 -1.44 5.06
C ILE A 42 -8.88 -0.35 5.57
N PHE A 43 -8.65 0.88 5.13
CA PHE A 43 -9.38 2.05 5.56
C PHE A 43 -9.77 2.94 4.36
N PRO A 44 -10.96 3.56 4.36
CA PRO A 44 -12.10 3.22 5.22
C PRO A 44 -12.58 1.79 4.97
N GLU A 45 -13.37 1.23 5.89
CA GLU A 45 -14.04 -0.07 5.66
C GLU A 45 -14.79 0.01 4.33
N ILE A 46 -14.57 -0.97 3.46
CA ILE A 46 -15.15 -0.93 2.11
C ILE A 46 -16.65 -1.25 2.23
N PRO A 47 -17.56 -0.36 1.80
CA PRO A 47 -18.98 -0.68 1.77
C PRO A 47 -19.20 -1.91 0.88
N LYS A 48 -20.03 -2.86 1.34
CA LYS A 48 -20.35 -4.08 0.58
C LYS A 48 -21.05 -3.82 -0.76
N GLU A 49 -21.53 -2.59 -0.99
CA GLU A 49 -22.42 -2.23 -2.10
C GLU A 49 -21.82 -1.18 -3.06
N SER A 50 -20.51 -0.92 -3.04
CA SER A 50 -19.90 0.02 -3.99
C SER A 50 -19.60 -0.67 -5.33
N GLU A 51 -20.54 -0.65 -6.28
CA GLU A 51 -20.35 -1.15 -7.66
C GLU A 51 -19.14 -0.48 -8.37
N ASP A 52 -18.86 0.80 -8.07
CA ASP A 52 -17.81 1.57 -8.75
C ASP A 52 -16.38 1.10 -8.45
N LEU A 53 -16.15 0.34 -7.36
CA LEU A 53 -14.80 -0.07 -6.94
C LEU A 53 -14.37 -1.45 -7.45
N ASP A 54 -15.28 -2.26 -7.99
CA ASP A 54 -15.08 -3.71 -8.17
C ASP A 54 -13.85 -4.10 -9.01
N ASN A 55 -13.46 -3.30 -10.01
CA ASN A 55 -12.29 -3.61 -10.84
C ASN A 55 -10.94 -3.23 -10.19
N ASN A 56 -10.94 -2.31 -9.22
CA ASN A 56 -9.73 -1.71 -8.62
C ASN A 56 -9.53 -2.15 -7.16
N ARG A 57 -10.25 -3.16 -6.67
CA ARG A 57 -10.11 -3.71 -5.30
C ARG A 57 -8.86 -4.57 -5.13
N VAL A 58 -7.70 -4.20 -5.69
CA VAL A 58 -6.46 -4.98 -5.54
C VAL A 58 -5.28 -4.06 -5.29
N VAL A 59 -4.40 -4.43 -4.37
CA VAL A 59 -3.19 -3.63 -4.05
C VAL A 59 -2.21 -3.64 -5.23
N LEU A 60 -1.97 -4.82 -5.79
CA LEU A 60 -1.12 -5.05 -6.96
C LEU A 60 -1.84 -5.99 -7.91
N ARG A 61 -1.95 -5.60 -9.18
CA ARG A 61 -2.37 -6.49 -10.27
C ARG A 61 -1.23 -6.75 -11.21
N GLU A 62 -1.06 -8.00 -11.57
CA GLU A 62 -0.17 -8.39 -12.64
C GLU A 62 -0.89 -8.21 -13.98
N ILE A 63 -0.29 -7.42 -14.88
CA ILE A 63 -0.83 -7.16 -16.21
C ILE A 63 0.28 -7.18 -17.26
N VAL A 64 -0.08 -7.40 -18.52
CA VAL A 64 0.83 -7.18 -19.64
C VAL A 64 0.63 -5.77 -20.18
N HIS A 65 1.67 -4.95 -20.16
CA HIS A 65 1.66 -3.60 -20.71
C HIS A 65 2.76 -3.47 -21.77
N SER A 66 2.37 -3.11 -23.00
CA SER A 66 3.31 -2.92 -24.12
C SER A 66 4.26 -4.11 -24.34
N GLY A 67 3.74 -5.33 -24.20
CA GLY A 67 4.51 -6.58 -24.39
C GLY A 67 5.42 -6.97 -23.22
N LYS A 68 5.34 -6.28 -22.09
CA LYS A 68 6.08 -6.60 -20.86
C LYS A 68 5.14 -6.91 -19.70
N ASP A 69 5.58 -7.83 -18.86
CA ASP A 69 4.93 -8.12 -17.60
C ASP A 69 5.23 -7.02 -16.58
N VAL A 70 4.18 -6.37 -16.09
CA VAL A 70 4.27 -5.29 -15.11
C VAL A 70 3.31 -5.53 -13.95
N PHE A 71 3.65 -4.96 -12.80
CA PHE A 71 2.71 -4.81 -11.70
C PHE A 71 2.09 -3.42 -11.74
N LYS A 72 0.77 -3.36 -11.66
CA LYS A 72 -0.04 -2.14 -11.60
C LYS A 72 -0.59 -1.94 -10.20
N THR A 73 -0.33 -0.77 -9.62
CA THR A 73 -1.03 -0.26 -8.44
C THR A 73 -2.25 0.54 -8.89
N TYR A 74 -3.25 0.63 -8.02
CA TYR A 74 -4.47 1.43 -8.22
C TYR A 74 -4.49 2.61 -7.25
N ASN A 75 -5.66 3.20 -7.04
CA ASN A 75 -5.90 4.28 -6.09
C ASN A 75 -5.89 3.77 -4.63
N ILE A 76 -4.78 3.18 -4.23
CA ILE A 76 -4.56 2.63 -2.90
C ILE A 76 -3.21 3.13 -2.44
N MET A 77 -3.19 3.84 -1.33
CA MET A 77 -2.00 4.29 -0.64
C MET A 77 -1.80 3.54 0.66
N GLY A 78 -0.60 3.59 1.22
CA GLY A 78 -0.30 3.12 2.56
C GLY A 78 0.92 2.22 2.58
N PHE A 79 0.95 1.25 3.48
CA PHE A 79 2.08 0.36 3.62
C PHE A 79 1.63 -1.03 4.05
N LEU A 80 2.45 -2.00 3.68
CA LEU A 80 2.31 -3.39 4.08
C LEU A 80 3.68 -3.99 4.36
N GLY A 81 3.83 -4.56 5.55
CA GLY A 81 5.02 -5.28 5.98
C GLY A 81 4.69 -6.75 6.25
N TYR A 82 5.55 -7.64 5.74
CA TYR A 82 5.53 -9.07 6.06
C TYR A 82 6.96 -9.59 6.18
N ALA A 83 7.27 -10.28 7.29
CA ALA A 83 8.62 -10.72 7.62
C ALA A 83 9.63 -9.55 7.61
N ASP A 84 10.62 -9.56 6.71
CA ASP A 84 11.63 -8.51 6.55
C ASP A 84 11.41 -7.62 5.31
N GLU A 85 10.25 -7.76 4.65
CA GLU A 85 9.88 -7.10 3.40
C GLU A 85 8.75 -6.08 3.60
N TRP A 86 8.88 -4.91 2.96
CA TRP A 86 7.95 -3.80 3.08
C TRP A 86 7.62 -3.22 1.70
N LEU A 87 6.32 -3.09 1.43
CA LEU A 87 5.80 -2.32 0.31
C LEU A 87 5.17 -1.05 0.85
N ILE A 88 5.56 0.07 0.27
CA ILE A 88 5.02 1.39 0.57
C ILE A 88 4.43 1.95 -0.71
N ILE A 89 3.14 2.31 -0.67
CA ILE A 89 2.45 2.96 -1.77
C ILE A 89 2.14 4.40 -1.36
N THR A 90 2.76 5.38 -2.00
CA THR A 90 2.52 6.81 -1.71
C THR A 90 1.65 7.45 -2.77
N SER A 91 1.07 8.63 -2.50
CA SER A 91 0.32 9.34 -3.54
C SER A 91 1.26 9.79 -4.65
N ARG A 92 0.80 9.70 -5.90
CA ARG A 92 1.43 10.37 -7.06
C ARG A 92 1.37 11.89 -6.99
N PHE A 93 0.56 12.44 -6.09
CA PHE A 93 0.46 13.88 -5.81
C PHE A 93 1.36 14.32 -4.64
N SER A 94 2.11 13.40 -4.02
CA SER A 94 3.14 13.74 -3.05
C SER A 94 4.37 14.23 -3.81
N ASP A 95 4.76 15.50 -3.62
CA ASP A 95 6.04 15.99 -4.15
C ASP A 95 7.18 15.19 -3.52
N MET A 96 7.87 14.42 -4.35
CA MET A 96 9.08 13.69 -3.99
C MET A 96 10.27 14.66 -3.98
N GLY A 97 10.26 15.63 -3.06
CA GLY A 97 11.43 16.48 -2.77
C GLY A 97 12.59 15.66 -2.18
N GLU A 98 13.78 16.27 -2.13
CA GLU A 98 15.03 15.62 -1.67
C GLU A 98 14.89 14.97 -0.28
N ASP A 99 14.04 15.53 0.58
CA ASP A 99 13.65 14.95 1.85
C ASP A 99 12.45 14.01 1.68
N GLN A 100 12.75 12.74 1.43
CA GLN A 100 11.81 11.61 1.24
C GLN A 100 10.90 11.30 2.47
N GLN A 101 10.71 12.25 3.38
CA GLN A 101 10.39 12.01 4.78
C GLN A 101 8.90 12.07 5.15
N ALA A 102 8.01 12.60 4.30
CA ALA A 102 6.58 12.61 4.63
C ALA A 102 5.68 12.65 3.39
N ASP A 103 4.74 11.70 3.31
CA ASP A 103 3.61 11.82 2.40
C ASP A 103 2.63 12.87 2.96
N ASN A 104 2.90 14.14 2.64
CA ASN A 104 2.09 15.29 3.09
C ASN A 104 0.63 15.16 2.66
N PHE A 105 0.37 14.50 1.53
CA PHE A 105 -0.99 14.24 1.04
C PHE A 105 -1.72 13.25 1.95
N LEU A 106 -1.09 12.12 2.28
CA LEU A 106 -1.67 11.15 3.22
C LEU A 106 -1.92 11.77 4.60
N GLN A 107 -0.96 12.55 5.13
CA GLN A 107 -1.13 13.23 6.41
C GLN A 107 -2.30 14.23 6.37
N TYR A 108 -2.41 14.98 5.27
CA TYR A 108 -3.54 15.90 5.07
C TYR A 108 -4.86 15.14 5.07
N MET A 109 -4.97 14.04 4.30
CA MET A 109 -6.18 13.21 4.26
C MET A 109 -6.58 12.71 5.64
N LEU A 110 -5.65 12.10 6.38
CA LEU A 110 -5.92 11.57 7.71
C LEU A 110 -6.40 12.66 8.69
N LYS A 111 -5.72 13.81 8.70
CA LYS A 111 -6.00 14.89 9.64
C LYS A 111 -7.24 15.71 9.29
N LYS A 112 -7.43 16.05 8.01
CA LYS A 112 -8.41 17.05 7.56
C LYS A 112 -9.67 16.42 6.98
N VAL A 113 -9.55 15.26 6.34
CA VAL A 113 -10.71 14.58 5.74
C VAL A 113 -11.30 13.57 6.72
N PHE A 114 -10.46 12.81 7.42
CA PHE A 114 -10.91 11.73 8.30
C PHE A 114 -10.93 12.10 9.80
N ASP A 115 -10.52 13.31 10.16
CA ASP A 115 -10.42 13.80 11.56
C ASP A 115 -9.68 12.85 12.51
N LEU A 116 -8.73 12.08 11.97
CA LEU A 116 -7.88 11.18 12.75
C LEU A 116 -6.74 12.00 13.37
N PRO A 117 -6.39 11.73 14.65
CA PRO A 117 -5.35 12.48 15.32
C PRO A 117 -4.02 12.34 14.57
N ASN A 118 -3.38 13.49 14.28
CA ASN A 118 -2.13 13.65 13.52
C ASN A 118 -0.88 12.97 14.14
N SER A 119 -1.08 12.09 15.13
CA SER A 119 -0.06 11.35 15.86
C SER A 119 0.55 10.20 15.06
N VAL A 120 -0.08 9.80 13.95
CA VAL A 120 0.38 8.65 13.18
C VAL A 120 1.36 9.09 12.11
N ASN A 121 2.61 9.30 12.53
CA ASN A 121 3.73 9.13 11.61
C ASN A 121 3.83 7.61 11.37
N LEU A 122 2.95 7.11 10.49
CA LEU A 122 2.71 5.69 10.24
C LEU A 122 4.01 4.94 9.91
N PHE A 123 4.94 5.62 9.24
CA PHE A 123 6.24 5.07 8.86
C PHE A 123 7.17 4.81 10.05
N PRO A 124 7.61 5.82 10.85
CA PRO A 124 8.41 5.54 12.03
C PRO A 124 7.72 4.62 13.03
N VAL A 125 6.40 4.69 13.18
CA VAL A 125 5.66 3.85 14.14
C VAL A 125 5.61 2.40 13.70
N ALA A 126 5.31 2.10 12.42
CA ALA A 126 5.32 0.73 11.90
C ALA A 126 6.75 0.14 11.91
N ILE A 127 7.77 0.95 11.63
CA ILE A 127 9.18 0.54 11.71
C ILE A 127 9.63 0.33 13.17
N ARG A 128 9.10 1.11 14.11
CA ARG A 128 9.44 1.05 15.56
C ARG A 128 8.67 -0.01 16.32
N MET A 129 7.50 -0.45 15.81
CA MET A 129 6.75 -1.62 16.30
C MET A 129 7.41 -2.94 15.87
N ARG A 130 8.72 -3.11 16.15
CA ARG A 130 9.34 -4.43 16.20
C ARG A 130 8.82 -5.14 17.45
N CYS A 131 7.82 -6.01 17.34
CA CYS A 131 7.58 -7.09 18.31
C CYS A 131 6.45 -8.02 17.85
N SER A 132 6.76 -8.90 16.89
CA SER A 132 6.18 -10.24 16.74
C SER A 132 6.57 -10.78 15.36
N LEU A 133 7.37 -11.84 15.32
CA LEU A 133 7.95 -12.45 14.12
C LEU A 133 6.93 -13.09 13.14
N ASN A 134 5.63 -12.86 13.31
CA ASN A 134 4.57 -13.36 12.42
C ASN A 134 3.41 -12.36 12.19
N SER A 135 3.57 -11.09 12.58
CA SER A 135 2.49 -10.10 12.48
C SER A 135 2.55 -9.36 11.14
N VAL A 136 1.42 -9.36 10.41
CA VAL A 136 1.22 -8.49 9.25
C VAL A 136 0.98 -7.06 9.76
N TYR A 137 1.78 -6.10 9.29
CA TYR A 137 1.57 -4.68 9.57
C TYR A 137 1.04 -4.01 8.33
N SER A 138 -0.13 -3.41 8.41
CA SER A 138 -0.79 -2.87 7.23
C SER A 138 -1.61 -1.64 7.56
N PHE A 139 -1.61 -0.70 6.64
CA PHE A 139 -2.63 0.34 6.54
C PHE A 139 -2.76 0.67 5.07
N PHE A 140 -3.93 0.49 4.49
CA PHE A 140 -4.23 0.96 3.14
C PHE A 140 -5.35 1.99 3.16
N LEU A 141 -5.14 3.12 2.50
CA LEU A 141 -6.12 4.17 2.25
C LEU A 141 -6.56 4.11 0.78
N ILE A 142 -7.86 3.93 0.53
CA ILE A 142 -8.45 4.03 -0.81
C ILE A 142 -8.65 5.51 -1.16
N THR A 143 -8.21 5.94 -2.36
CA THR A 143 -8.09 7.37 -2.73
C THR A 143 -8.84 7.83 -3.97
#